data_AF-A0AAD5XXH7-F1
#
_entry.id   AF-A0AAD5XXH7-F1
#
_cell.length_a   1.000
_cell.length_b   1.000
_cell.length_c   1.000
_cell.angle_alpha   90.00
_cell.angle_beta   90.00
_cell.angle_gamma   90.00
#
_symmetry.space_group_name_H-M   'P 1'
#
loop_
_entity.id
_entity.type
_entity.pdbx_description
1 polymer ?
#
loop_
_entity_poly.entity_id
_entity_poly.type
_entity_poly.pdbx_seq_one_letter_code
_entity_poly.pdbx_strand_id
1 'polypeptide(L)'
;MELEETITKPLKKLINDLLMNLDILDLLSESQQQTDLNLNELELRKELVSVGKVISHNVTRLSLSASNKSKETENICKELSKILTYLVSIIGGLPNSTGDFVLKDLKVATCGILFDVSSLANSLLKESIQTVDERFRSSNFLIQTGIVWESAKIFEEIPLNARDSSCKKINATIELVTDAILEVCLKICTLFILNPLKVEEGLNNGGVGGDWEVDEDDVQEEEEFSEFERKIATKILILLKSSKLLMTKIIKVITNVDLSEIMLKKFSEMSIKEDGINLLRDKNNSDIFEDLSSYCQNISYKIDDSCCLLEAKFDKEELKLNLIQFWDAVGATFRVMKNESFYLEEKNWFELCESNFKKNFELVFSDLLISSVTR
;
A
#
# COMPACT_ATOMS: atom_id res chain seq x y z
N MET A 1 11.04 -30.16 36.83
CA MET A 1 9.76 -29.43 36.97
C MET A 1 9.99 -27.98 37.37
N GLU A 2 10.68 -27.68 38.48
CA GLU A 2 10.86 -26.29 38.96
C GLU A 2 11.49 -25.31 37.94
N LEU A 3 12.51 -25.73 37.18
CA LEU A 3 13.14 -24.89 36.15
C LEU A 3 12.24 -24.60 34.93
N GLU A 4 11.30 -25.49 34.63
CA GLU A 4 10.38 -25.34 33.49
C GLU A 4 9.27 -24.34 33.82
N GLU A 5 8.81 -24.34 35.07
CA GLU A 5 7.88 -23.36 35.62
C GLU A 5 8.52 -21.95 35.73
N THR A 6 9.84 -21.92 35.96
CA THR A 6 10.63 -20.67 36.11
C THR A 6 10.61 -19.80 34.84
N ILE A 7 10.52 -20.38 33.64
CA ILE A 7 10.57 -19.64 32.36
C ILE A 7 9.19 -19.46 31.73
N THR A 8 8.32 -20.45 31.91
CA THR A 8 6.95 -20.43 31.37
C THR A 8 6.18 -19.22 31.87
N LYS A 9 6.26 -18.92 33.18
CA LYS A 9 5.51 -17.81 33.79
C LYS A 9 5.94 -16.43 33.25
N PRO A 10 7.24 -16.08 33.20
CA PRO A 10 7.69 -14.83 32.58
C PRO A 10 7.32 -14.69 31.10
N LEU A 11 7.42 -15.75 30.30
CA LEU A 11 7.06 -15.71 28.88
C LEU A 11 5.56 -15.50 28.67
N LYS A 12 4.70 -16.22 29.42
CA LYS A 12 3.25 -16.02 29.38
C LYS A 12 2.87 -14.60 29.80
N LYS A 13 3.53 -14.06 30.82
CA LYS A 13 3.33 -12.66 31.25
C LYS A 13 3.71 -11.69 30.13
N LEU A 14 4.88 -11.86 29.52
CA LEU A 14 5.30 -11.02 28.40
C LEU A 14 4.25 -11.03 27.29
N ILE A 15 3.80 -12.21 26.83
CA ILE A 15 2.78 -12.32 25.78
C ILE A 15 1.52 -11.53 26.15
N ASN A 16 1.01 -11.70 27.38
CA ASN A 16 -0.19 -10.98 27.82
C ASN A 16 0.02 -9.46 27.89
N ASP A 17 1.17 -9.00 28.38
CA ASP A 17 1.51 -7.57 28.41
C ASP A 17 1.53 -6.98 26.98
N LEU A 18 2.06 -7.74 26.00
CA LEU A 18 2.12 -7.31 24.59
C LEU A 18 0.76 -7.30 23.92
N LEU A 19 -0.08 -8.30 24.18
CA LEU A 19 -1.47 -8.31 23.68
C LEU A 19 -2.28 -7.14 24.24
N MET A 20 -2.12 -6.82 25.53
CA MET A 20 -2.76 -5.63 26.14
C MET A 20 -2.27 -4.33 25.48
N ASN A 21 -0.99 -4.25 25.13
CA ASN A 21 -0.43 -3.09 24.43
C ASN A 21 -0.97 -2.94 23.01
N LEU A 22 -1.32 -4.03 22.31
CA LEU A 22 -2.02 -3.96 21.02
C LEU A 22 -3.40 -3.31 21.19
N ASP A 23 -4.18 -3.75 22.18
CA ASP A 23 -5.51 -3.19 22.46
C ASP A 23 -5.43 -1.69 22.81
N ILE A 24 -4.41 -1.29 23.60
CA ILE A 24 -4.18 0.12 23.94
C ILE A 24 -3.88 0.95 22.68
N LEU A 25 -3.04 0.44 21.78
CA LEU A 25 -2.64 1.18 20.58
C LEU A 25 -3.85 1.40 19.64
N ASP A 26 -4.76 0.44 19.57
CA ASP A 26 -6.01 0.58 18.82
C ASP A 26 -6.91 1.67 19.44
N LEU A 27 -7.07 1.67 20.78
CA LEU A 27 -7.89 2.65 21.51
C LEU A 27 -7.35 4.10 21.46
N LEU A 28 -6.03 4.27 21.40
CA LEU A 28 -5.41 5.60 21.34
C LEU A 28 -5.77 6.36 20.05
N SER A 29 -6.20 5.64 19.02
CA SER A 29 -6.66 6.22 17.73
C SER A 29 -7.87 7.14 17.87
N GLU A 30 -8.69 6.98 18.91
CA GLU A 30 -9.96 7.70 19.07
C GLU A 30 -9.86 8.93 19.97
N SER A 31 -8.74 9.11 20.69
CA SER A 31 -8.64 10.07 21.81
C SER A 31 -7.54 11.14 21.68
N GLN A 32 -6.84 11.20 20.54
CA GLN A 32 -5.75 12.16 20.34
C GLN A 32 -6.28 13.60 20.11
N GLN A 33 -6.48 14.32 21.21
CA GLN A 33 -6.61 15.79 21.26
C GLN A 33 -5.33 16.42 21.87
N GLN A 34 -4.14 15.89 21.56
CA GLN A 34 -2.91 16.49 22.06
C GLN A 34 -2.56 17.75 21.28
N THR A 35 -2.14 18.77 22.04
CA THR A 35 -1.69 20.07 21.54
C THR A 35 -0.52 19.93 20.58
N ASP A 36 -0.58 20.63 19.45
CA ASP A 36 0.42 20.70 18.39
C ASP A 36 1.80 21.11 18.95
N LEU A 37 2.56 20.12 19.42
CA LEU A 37 3.98 20.27 19.73
C LEU A 37 4.75 20.06 18.42
N ASN A 38 5.67 20.97 18.14
CA ASN A 38 6.50 20.95 16.95
C ASN A 38 7.37 19.67 16.97
N LEU A 39 6.98 18.66 16.20
CA LEU A 39 7.61 17.34 16.19
C LEU A 39 8.97 17.42 15.50
N ASN A 40 10.05 17.08 16.20
CA ASN A 40 11.37 16.96 15.60
C ASN A 40 11.55 15.57 14.97
N GLU A 41 11.26 15.46 13.67
CA GLU A 41 11.35 14.20 12.90
C GLU A 41 12.71 13.49 13.05
N LEU A 42 13.81 14.26 13.12
CA LEU A 42 15.16 13.70 13.23
C LEU A 42 15.38 13.06 14.61
N GLU A 43 14.89 13.70 15.67
CA GLU A 43 14.96 13.17 17.02
C GLU A 43 14.06 11.95 17.17
N LEU A 44 12.83 12.02 16.66
CA LEU A 44 11.92 10.88 16.63
C LEU A 44 12.55 9.69 15.89
N ARG A 45 13.16 9.89 14.71
CA ARG A 45 13.85 8.82 13.98
C ARG A 45 14.96 8.19 14.82
N LYS A 46 15.83 9.01 15.42
CA LYS A 46 16.93 8.52 16.26
C LYS A 46 16.41 7.69 17.43
N GLU A 47 15.33 8.14 18.05
CA GLU A 47 14.69 7.45 19.16
C GLU A 47 14.09 6.10 18.73
N LEU A 48 13.28 6.08 17.67
CA LEU A 48 12.68 4.83 17.16
C LEU A 48 13.74 3.80 16.74
N VAL A 49 14.80 4.24 16.06
CA VAL A 49 15.92 3.37 15.66
C VAL A 49 16.68 2.85 16.89
N SER A 50 16.88 3.69 17.91
CA SER A 50 17.49 3.27 19.17
C SER A 50 16.63 2.21 19.88
N VAL A 51 15.31 2.41 19.94
CA VAL A 51 14.35 1.45 20.49
C VAL A 51 14.40 0.12 19.73
N GLY A 52 14.38 0.15 18.38
CA GLY A 52 14.50 -1.04 17.54
C GLY A 52 15.79 -1.83 17.79
N LYS A 53 16.92 -1.15 17.99
CA LYS A 53 18.21 -1.80 18.35
C LYS A 53 18.17 -2.47 19.73
N VAL A 54 17.56 -1.81 20.72
CA VAL A 54 17.40 -2.37 22.08
C VAL A 54 16.49 -3.60 22.04
N ILE A 55 15.39 -3.55 21.29
CA ILE A 55 14.50 -4.69 21.10
C ILE A 55 15.26 -5.85 20.45
N SER A 56 15.94 -5.59 19.34
CA SER A 56 16.74 -6.59 18.60
C SER A 56 17.76 -7.29 19.49
N HIS A 57 18.47 -6.52 20.31
CA HIS A 57 19.44 -7.06 21.28
C HIS A 57 18.76 -7.94 22.34
N ASN A 58 17.65 -7.48 22.90
CA ASN A 58 16.95 -8.20 23.95
C ASN A 58 16.24 -9.45 23.45
N VAL A 59 15.71 -9.48 22.22
CA VAL A 59 15.13 -10.72 21.66
C VAL A 59 16.18 -11.77 21.34
N THR A 60 17.39 -11.37 20.94
CA THR A 60 18.52 -12.30 20.82
C THR A 60 18.92 -12.87 22.17
N ARG A 61 18.99 -12.03 23.21
CA ARG A 61 19.24 -12.49 24.57
C ARG A 61 18.14 -13.43 25.05
N LEU A 62 16.87 -13.13 24.74
CA LEU A 62 15.73 -13.95 25.12
C LEU A 62 15.81 -15.33 24.48
N SER A 63 16.04 -15.40 23.17
CA SER A 63 16.08 -16.66 22.43
C SER A 63 17.22 -17.57 22.90
N LEU A 64 18.39 -17.01 23.20
CA LEU A 64 19.52 -17.75 23.76
C LEU A 64 19.31 -18.14 25.23
N SER A 65 18.72 -17.26 26.04
CA SER A 65 18.55 -17.50 27.49
C SER A 65 17.43 -18.50 27.77
N ALA A 66 16.28 -18.35 27.10
CA ALA A 66 15.12 -19.20 27.29
C ALA A 66 15.38 -20.64 26.79
N SER A 67 16.06 -20.79 25.64
CA SER A 67 16.45 -22.12 25.12
C SER A 67 17.38 -22.88 26.07
N ASN A 68 18.29 -22.16 26.73
CA ASN A 68 19.20 -22.71 27.75
C ASN A 68 18.56 -22.80 29.15
N LYS A 69 17.28 -22.46 29.29
CA LYS A 69 16.55 -22.43 30.54
C LYS A 69 17.20 -21.57 31.64
N SER A 70 17.79 -20.44 31.25
CA SER A 70 18.46 -19.50 32.14
C SER A 70 17.48 -18.74 33.04
N LYS A 71 17.89 -18.47 34.29
CA LYS A 71 17.17 -17.59 35.22
C LYS A 71 17.12 -16.13 34.75
N GLU A 72 18.00 -15.72 33.85
CA GLU A 72 18.03 -14.38 33.28
C GLU A 72 16.81 -14.07 32.39
N THR A 73 16.12 -15.11 31.92
CA THR A 73 14.93 -15.00 31.07
C THR A 73 13.86 -14.08 31.65
N GLU A 74 13.63 -14.14 32.97
CA GLU A 74 12.64 -13.27 33.62
C GLU A 74 12.99 -11.78 33.49
N ASN A 75 14.26 -11.42 33.70
CA ASN A 75 14.70 -10.04 33.61
C ASN A 75 14.65 -9.54 32.16
N ILE A 76 15.02 -10.39 31.20
CA ILE A 76 14.94 -10.04 29.77
C ILE A 76 13.47 -9.81 29.35
N CYS A 77 12.53 -10.66 29.80
CA CYS A 77 11.10 -10.43 29.56
C CYS A 77 10.61 -9.09 30.14
N LYS A 78 11.06 -8.71 31.34
CA LYS A 78 10.71 -7.41 31.95
C LYS A 78 11.30 -6.24 31.15
N GLU A 79 12.55 -6.35 30.70
CA GLU A 79 13.20 -5.34 29.86
C GLU A 79 12.47 -5.17 28.52
N LEU A 80 12.08 -6.29 27.88
CA LEU A 80 11.28 -6.29 26.64
C LEU A 80 9.90 -5.66 26.83
N SER A 81 9.16 -6.07 27.87
CA SER A 81 7.85 -5.49 28.19
C SER A 81 7.94 -3.97 28.39
N LYS A 82 8.98 -3.51 29.12
CA LYS A 82 9.20 -2.07 29.35
C LYS A 82 9.51 -1.31 28.07
N ILE A 83 10.45 -1.78 27.24
CA ILE A 83 10.84 -1.06 26.03
C ILE A 83 9.72 -1.06 24.97
N LEU A 84 8.92 -2.13 24.87
CA LEU A 84 7.78 -2.20 23.95
C LEU A 84 6.62 -1.32 24.42
N THR A 85 6.37 -1.24 25.73
CA THR A 85 5.40 -0.28 26.30
C THR A 85 5.86 1.16 26.06
N TYR A 86 7.17 1.43 26.14
CA TYR A 86 7.75 2.72 25.82
C TYR A 86 7.54 3.08 24.34
N LEU A 87 7.76 2.14 23.42
CA LEU A 87 7.48 2.33 21.99
C LEU A 87 6.01 2.69 21.75
N VAL A 88 5.08 1.94 22.34
CA VAL A 88 3.63 2.23 22.26
C VAL A 88 3.32 3.64 22.79
N SER A 89 3.99 4.06 23.85
CA SER A 89 3.81 5.41 24.42
C SER A 89 4.33 6.51 23.49
N ILE A 90 5.47 6.29 22.81
CA ILE A 90 5.98 7.23 21.80
C ILE A 90 4.94 7.39 20.69
N ILE A 91 4.51 6.28 20.08
CA ILE A 91 3.57 6.32 18.95
C ILE A 91 2.20 6.87 19.36
N GLY A 92 1.73 6.48 20.55
CA GLY A 92 0.50 6.98 21.14
C GLY A 92 0.51 8.47 21.49
N GLY A 93 1.69 9.05 21.69
CA GLY A 93 1.88 10.47 22.01
C GLY A 93 2.16 11.36 20.80
N LEU A 94 2.14 10.83 19.57
CA LEU A 94 2.31 11.66 18.38
C LEU A 94 1.05 12.48 18.09
N PRO A 95 1.19 13.76 17.70
CA PRO A 95 0.05 14.61 17.36
C PRO A 95 -0.56 14.23 16.01
N ASN A 96 -1.85 14.51 15.80
CA ASN A 96 -2.53 14.28 14.51
C ASN A 96 -1.90 15.11 13.37
N SER A 97 -1.26 16.23 13.70
CA SER A 97 -0.50 17.05 12.75
C SER A 97 0.67 16.30 12.07
N THR A 98 1.05 15.12 12.58
CA THR A 98 2.06 14.24 11.96
C THR A 98 1.57 13.67 10.62
N GLY A 99 0.25 13.58 10.41
CA GLY A 99 -0.40 12.99 9.25
C GLY A 99 -0.91 11.57 9.51
N ASP A 100 -2.14 11.29 9.07
CA ASP A 100 -2.83 10.04 9.31
C ASP A 100 -2.09 8.83 8.72
N PHE A 101 -1.44 9.02 7.56
CA PHE A 101 -0.67 7.96 6.91
C PHE A 101 0.62 7.64 7.65
N VAL A 102 1.31 8.64 8.20
CA VAL A 102 2.51 8.42 9.01
C VAL A 102 2.13 7.69 10.30
N LEU A 103 1.09 8.17 10.98
CA LEU A 103 0.59 7.54 12.21
C LEU A 103 0.15 6.11 11.95
N LYS A 104 -0.57 5.85 10.85
CA LYS A 104 -0.98 4.51 10.46
C LYS A 104 0.22 3.59 10.19
N ASP A 105 1.21 4.05 9.43
CA ASP A 105 2.39 3.24 9.10
C ASP A 105 3.21 2.91 10.36
N LEU A 106 3.39 3.88 11.28
CA LEU A 106 4.05 3.67 12.57
C LEU A 106 3.27 2.71 13.49
N LYS A 107 1.94 2.84 13.53
CA LYS A 107 1.08 1.92 14.28
C LYS A 107 1.18 0.50 13.73
N VAL A 108 1.06 0.32 12.42
CA VAL A 108 1.17 -1.00 11.76
C VAL A 108 2.53 -1.64 12.08
N ALA A 109 3.62 -0.87 11.98
CA ALA A 109 4.95 -1.36 12.34
C ALA A 109 5.08 -1.75 13.82
N THR A 110 4.48 -0.95 14.71
CA THR A 110 4.46 -1.21 16.15
C THR A 110 3.61 -2.44 16.49
N CYS A 111 2.45 -2.63 15.86
CA CYS A 111 1.66 -3.84 15.99
C CYS A 111 2.44 -5.06 15.50
N GLY A 112 3.13 -4.94 14.35
CA GLY A 112 3.99 -6.00 13.81
C GLY A 112 5.04 -6.46 14.82
N ILE A 113 5.81 -5.53 15.40
CA ILE A 113 6.86 -5.90 16.37
C ILE A 113 6.29 -6.48 17.67
N LEU A 114 5.16 -5.96 18.17
CA LEU A 114 4.48 -6.51 19.35
C LEU A 114 4.02 -7.96 19.09
N PHE A 115 3.46 -8.21 17.90
CA PHE A 115 3.04 -9.53 17.47
C PHE A 115 4.22 -10.48 17.30
N ASP A 116 5.30 -10.05 16.64
CA ASP A 116 6.47 -10.88 16.37
C ASP A 116 7.22 -11.26 17.65
N VAL A 117 7.34 -10.33 18.61
CA VAL A 117 7.92 -10.63 19.93
C VAL A 117 7.03 -11.61 20.70
N SER A 118 5.71 -11.45 20.61
CA SER A 118 4.75 -12.39 21.20
C SER A 118 4.86 -13.78 20.58
N SER A 119 5.01 -13.86 19.26
CA SER A 119 5.22 -15.09 18.51
C SER A 119 6.53 -15.77 18.90
N LEU A 120 7.63 -15.01 19.00
CA LEU A 120 8.91 -15.52 19.51
C LEU A 120 8.76 -16.08 20.93
N ALA A 121 8.17 -15.31 21.85
CA ALA A 121 7.96 -15.75 23.23
C ALA A 121 7.10 -17.03 23.28
N ASN A 122 6.09 -17.13 22.42
CA ASN A 122 5.22 -18.30 22.32
C ASN A 122 5.98 -19.52 21.76
N SER A 123 6.87 -19.33 20.79
CA SER A 123 7.71 -20.40 20.23
C SER A 123 8.72 -20.99 21.22
N LEU A 124 9.04 -20.23 22.29
CA LEU A 124 9.92 -20.66 23.38
C LEU A 124 9.16 -21.41 24.49
N LEU A 125 7.82 -21.46 24.44
CA LEU A 125 7.00 -22.27 25.32
C LEU A 125 6.89 -23.70 24.79
N LYS A 126 6.88 -24.67 25.71
CA LYS A 126 6.63 -26.08 25.37
C LYS A 126 5.18 -26.34 24.94
N GLU A 127 4.25 -25.64 25.59
CA GLU A 127 2.84 -25.61 25.23
C GLU A 127 2.51 -24.18 24.79
N SER A 128 2.22 -24.02 23.50
CA SER A 128 1.86 -22.73 22.93
C SER A 128 0.54 -22.23 23.49
N ILE A 129 0.46 -20.92 23.71
CA ILE A 129 -0.79 -20.24 23.97
C ILE A 129 -1.53 -20.15 22.64
N GLN A 130 -2.78 -20.62 22.60
CA GLN A 130 -3.56 -20.74 21.36
C GLN A 130 -3.92 -19.39 20.73
N THR A 131 -3.74 -18.28 21.44
CA THR A 131 -4.13 -16.92 21.04
C THR A 131 -3.21 -16.28 20.00
N VAL A 132 -2.03 -16.85 19.74
CA VAL A 132 -1.13 -16.41 18.66
C VAL A 132 -1.41 -17.27 17.42
N ASP A 133 -1.60 -16.61 16.26
CA ASP A 133 -1.99 -17.22 14.98
C ASP A 133 -1.30 -18.58 14.74
N GLU A 134 -2.10 -19.60 14.45
CA GLU A 134 -1.67 -21.01 14.40
C GLU A 134 -0.58 -21.24 13.35
N ARG A 135 -0.48 -20.35 12.35
CA ARG A 135 0.54 -20.36 11.29
C ARG A 135 1.97 -20.25 11.80
N PHE A 136 2.19 -19.78 13.03
CA PHE A 136 3.52 -19.61 13.62
C PHE A 136 3.87 -20.66 14.67
N ARG A 137 2.98 -21.62 14.96
CA ARG A 137 3.23 -22.68 15.96
C ARG A 137 4.36 -23.65 15.61
N SER A 138 4.84 -23.66 14.37
CA SER A 138 5.81 -24.65 13.85
C SER A 138 7.21 -24.09 13.54
N SER A 139 7.44 -22.78 13.69
CA SER A 139 8.71 -22.16 13.30
C SER A 139 9.75 -22.18 14.42
N ASN A 140 10.98 -22.55 14.09
CA ASN A 140 12.14 -22.50 14.98
C ASN A 140 12.31 -21.09 15.60
N PHE A 141 12.60 -21.01 16.91
CA PHE A 141 12.80 -19.75 17.63
C PHE A 141 13.90 -18.85 17.01
N LEU A 142 14.89 -19.43 16.31
CA LEU A 142 15.90 -18.68 15.57
C LEU A 142 15.31 -17.91 14.39
N ILE A 143 14.36 -18.52 13.67
CA ILE A 143 13.63 -17.86 12.57
C ILE A 143 12.80 -16.72 13.15
N GLN A 144 12.07 -16.97 14.24
CA GLN A 144 11.27 -15.95 14.94
C GLN A 144 12.13 -14.79 15.46
N THR A 145 13.34 -15.06 15.94
CA THR A 145 14.29 -14.00 16.32
C THR A 145 14.66 -13.13 15.12
N GLY A 146 14.92 -13.75 13.96
CA GLY A 146 15.22 -13.03 12.72
C GLY A 146 14.05 -12.19 12.21
N ILE A 147 12.81 -12.67 12.34
CA ILE A 147 11.60 -11.90 12.00
C ILE A 147 11.53 -10.64 12.86
N VAL A 148 11.70 -10.74 14.18
CA VAL A 148 11.69 -9.57 15.06
C VAL A 148 12.78 -8.57 14.69
N TRP A 149 13.98 -9.03 14.30
CA TRP A 149 15.04 -8.13 13.84
C TRP A 149 14.63 -7.32 12.61
N GLU A 150 13.99 -7.97 11.64
CA GLU A 150 13.55 -7.29 10.43
C GLU A 150 12.43 -6.29 10.73
N SER A 151 11.47 -6.68 11.56
CA SER A 151 10.42 -5.78 12.06
C SER A 151 10.98 -4.63 12.88
N ALA A 152 12.12 -4.78 13.56
CA ALA A 152 12.77 -3.69 14.27
C ALA A 152 13.53 -2.72 13.35
N LYS A 153 14.03 -3.18 12.20
CA LYS A 153 14.69 -2.33 11.21
C LYS A 153 13.74 -1.41 10.46
N ILE A 154 12.45 -1.77 10.37
CA ILE A 154 11.46 -0.99 9.62
C ILE A 154 11.40 0.48 10.05
N PHE A 155 11.70 0.79 11.33
CA PHE A 155 11.75 2.15 11.86
C PHE A 155 12.88 3.01 11.25
N GLU A 156 13.90 2.40 10.63
CA GLU A 156 14.92 3.11 9.87
C GLU A 156 14.38 3.67 8.56
N GLU A 157 13.35 3.04 7.98
CA GLU A 157 12.83 3.30 6.63
C GLU A 157 11.45 3.95 6.59
N ILE A 158 10.70 3.93 7.69
CA ILE A 158 9.36 4.53 7.75
C ILE A 158 9.46 6.05 7.50
N PRO A 159 8.66 6.60 6.58
CA PRO A 159 8.51 8.04 6.42
C PRO A 159 7.94 8.68 7.69
N LEU A 160 8.49 9.82 8.12
CA LEU A 160 8.06 10.52 9.34
C LEU A 160 7.34 11.84 9.06
N ASN A 161 7.04 12.12 7.79
CA ASN A 161 6.22 13.24 7.36
C ASN A 161 5.23 12.81 6.29
N ALA A 162 4.10 13.51 6.23
CA ALA A 162 3.00 13.22 5.32
C ALA A 162 3.42 13.25 3.85
N ARG A 163 4.31 14.17 3.46
CA ARG A 163 4.82 14.29 2.09
C ARG A 163 5.50 13.00 1.64
N ASP A 164 6.49 12.53 2.39
CA ASP A 164 7.27 11.33 2.05
C ASP A 164 6.41 10.06 2.15
N SER A 165 5.49 9.99 3.13
CA SER A 165 4.54 8.88 3.25
C SER A 165 3.61 8.82 2.03
N SER A 166 3.02 9.94 1.63
CA SER A 166 2.18 10.01 0.43
C SER A 166 2.95 9.70 -0.85
N CYS A 167 4.18 10.20 -1.01
CA CYS A 167 5.04 9.82 -2.13
C CYS A 167 5.30 8.31 -2.16
N LYS A 168 5.59 7.68 -1.01
CA LYS A 168 5.78 6.23 -0.91
C LYS A 168 4.52 5.47 -1.34
N LYS A 169 3.34 5.90 -0.87
CA LYS A 169 2.05 5.26 -1.22
C LYS A 169 1.72 5.43 -2.71
N ILE A 170 1.89 6.62 -3.28
CA ILE A 170 1.65 6.85 -4.72
C ILE A 170 2.64 6.03 -5.57
N ASN A 171 3.91 5.89 -5.15
CA ASN A 171 4.86 5.02 -5.86
C ASN A 171 4.40 3.56 -5.86
N ALA A 172 3.97 3.01 -4.72
CA ALA A 172 3.40 1.66 -4.66
C ALA A 172 2.16 1.52 -5.57
N THR A 173 1.31 2.54 -5.62
CA THR A 173 0.18 2.60 -6.56
C THR A 173 0.61 2.60 -8.02
N ILE A 174 1.68 3.32 -8.37
CA ILE A 174 2.26 3.32 -9.73
C ILE A 174 2.77 1.93 -10.12
N GLU A 175 3.35 1.18 -9.18
CA GLU A 175 3.79 -0.20 -9.40
C GLU A 175 2.61 -1.10 -9.73
N LEU A 176 1.53 -1.06 -8.94
CA LEU A 176 0.30 -1.81 -9.23
C LEU A 176 -0.28 -1.48 -10.60
N VAL A 177 -0.35 -0.19 -10.96
CA VAL A 177 -0.81 0.23 -12.30
C VAL A 177 0.15 -0.23 -13.39
N THR A 178 1.45 -0.33 -13.10
CA THR A 178 2.45 -0.84 -14.05
C THR A 178 2.23 -2.32 -14.32
N ASP A 179 1.95 -3.10 -13.29
CA ASP A 179 1.66 -4.53 -13.42
C ASP A 179 0.36 -4.73 -14.22
N ALA A 180 -0.70 -3.99 -13.91
CA ALA A 180 -1.95 -4.01 -14.67
C ALA A 180 -1.77 -3.63 -16.16
N ILE A 181 -0.90 -2.64 -16.45
CA ILE A 181 -0.54 -2.29 -17.84
C ILE A 181 0.14 -3.46 -18.55
N LEU A 182 1.06 -4.15 -17.86
CA LEU A 182 1.80 -5.28 -18.42
C LEU A 182 0.87 -6.45 -18.70
N GLU A 183 -0.02 -6.77 -17.77
CA GLU A 183 -1.02 -7.83 -17.91
C GLU A 183 -1.92 -7.60 -19.13
N VAL A 184 -2.53 -6.41 -19.25
CA VAL A 184 -3.36 -6.06 -20.43
C VAL A 184 -2.54 -6.08 -21.71
N CYS A 185 -1.28 -5.60 -21.70
CA CYS A 185 -0.40 -5.66 -22.87
C CYS A 185 -0.11 -7.10 -23.29
N LEU A 186 0.23 -7.98 -22.34
CA LEU A 186 0.50 -9.38 -22.61
C LEU A 186 -0.72 -10.05 -23.22
N LYS A 187 -1.92 -9.84 -22.67
CA LYS A 187 -3.16 -10.39 -23.23
C LYS A 187 -3.40 -9.93 -24.66
N ILE A 188 -3.27 -8.62 -24.92
CA ILE A 188 -3.40 -8.09 -26.28
C ILE A 188 -2.37 -8.75 -27.23
N CYS A 189 -1.10 -8.87 -26.80
CA CYS A 189 0.00 -9.41 -27.61
C CYS A 189 -0.10 -10.91 -27.88
N THR A 190 -0.43 -11.73 -26.88
CA THR A 190 -0.60 -13.20 -27.03
C THR A 190 -1.63 -13.49 -28.14
N LEU A 191 -2.70 -12.69 -28.20
CA LEU A 191 -3.72 -12.80 -29.23
C LEU A 191 -3.32 -12.29 -30.62
N PHE A 192 -2.23 -11.52 -30.74
CA PHE A 192 -1.64 -11.19 -32.04
C PHE A 192 -0.74 -12.32 -32.55
N ILE A 193 -0.07 -13.04 -31.64
CA ILE A 193 0.85 -14.12 -31.99
C ILE A 193 0.11 -15.43 -32.27
N LEU A 194 -0.99 -15.71 -31.56
CA LEU A 194 -1.81 -16.91 -31.76
C LEU A 194 -2.81 -16.78 -32.93
N ASN A 195 -3.13 -15.56 -33.36
CA ASN A 195 -4.03 -15.29 -34.49
C ASN A 195 -3.38 -14.42 -35.58
N PRO A 196 -2.22 -14.81 -36.16
CA PRO A 196 -1.70 -14.14 -37.33
C PRO A 196 -2.50 -14.66 -38.52
N LEU A 197 -3.69 -14.10 -38.75
CA LEU A 197 -4.46 -14.33 -39.97
C LEU A 197 -4.81 -15.81 -40.22
N LYS A 198 -6.01 -16.25 -39.80
CA LYS A 198 -6.80 -17.20 -40.61
C LYS A 198 -7.17 -16.51 -41.94
N VAL A 199 -6.17 -16.16 -42.75
CA VAL A 199 -6.35 -15.85 -44.16
C VAL A 199 -6.58 -17.18 -44.83
N GLU A 200 -7.83 -17.34 -45.26
CA GLU A 200 -8.31 -18.25 -46.28
C GLU A 200 -7.22 -19.03 -47.02
N GLU A 201 -6.94 -20.26 -46.58
CA GLU A 201 -6.63 -21.33 -47.51
C GLU A 201 -7.76 -22.36 -47.43
N GLY A 202 -8.82 -22.05 -48.18
CA GLY A 202 -9.67 -23.08 -48.74
C GLY A 202 -8.84 -23.95 -49.67
N LEU A 203 -8.22 -24.99 -49.11
CA LEU A 203 -7.73 -26.14 -49.87
C LEU A 203 -8.31 -27.42 -49.28
N ASN A 204 -9.41 -27.83 -49.91
CA ASN A 204 -9.80 -29.21 -50.15
C ASN A 204 -8.64 -30.22 -49.97
N ASN A 205 -8.81 -31.15 -49.04
CA ASN A 205 -8.47 -32.58 -49.14
C ASN A 205 -8.94 -33.22 -47.82
N GLY A 206 -9.91 -34.12 -47.81
CA GLY A 206 -9.77 -35.47 -48.36
C GLY A 206 -9.31 -36.38 -47.23
N GLY A 207 -10.27 -37.01 -46.54
CA GLY A 207 -10.02 -37.72 -45.29
C GLY A 207 -9.18 -38.98 -45.39
N VAL A 208 -8.63 -39.40 -44.24
CA VAL A 208 -8.30 -40.79 -43.90
C VAL A 208 -8.46 -40.92 -42.38
N GLY A 209 -9.20 -41.93 -41.96
CA GLY A 209 -9.50 -42.22 -40.57
C GLY A 209 -8.27 -42.64 -39.75
N GLY A 210 -8.31 -42.28 -38.48
CA GLY A 210 -7.38 -42.71 -37.44
C GLY A 210 -8.13 -42.67 -36.11
N ASP A 211 -8.68 -43.82 -35.76
CA ASP A 211 -9.34 -44.14 -34.50
C ASP A 211 -8.31 -44.11 -33.37
N TRP A 212 -8.27 -42.99 -32.65
CA TRP A 212 -7.56 -42.83 -31.37
C TRP A 212 -8.47 -42.00 -30.48
N GLU A 213 -9.30 -42.68 -29.69
CA GLU A 213 -9.97 -42.11 -28.52
C GLU A 213 -8.88 -41.66 -27.54
N VAL A 214 -8.52 -40.37 -27.62
CA VAL A 214 -7.85 -39.63 -26.55
C VAL A 214 -8.95 -38.82 -25.90
N ASP A 215 -9.15 -38.99 -24.60
CA ASP A 215 -10.08 -38.21 -23.78
C ASP A 215 -9.79 -36.70 -23.93
N GLU A 216 -10.53 -36.04 -24.84
CA GLU A 216 -10.53 -34.59 -25.08
C GLU A 216 -11.55 -33.89 -24.16
N ASP A 217 -11.47 -34.10 -22.84
CA ASP A 217 -12.33 -33.40 -21.88
C ASP A 217 -11.46 -32.66 -20.85
N ASP A 218 -10.83 -31.56 -21.30
CA ASP A 218 -10.56 -30.32 -20.54
C ASP A 218 -9.61 -29.39 -21.33
N VAL A 219 -9.80 -29.26 -22.65
CA VAL A 219 -9.32 -28.07 -23.35
C VAL A 219 -10.29 -26.96 -22.94
N GLN A 220 -9.98 -26.24 -21.86
CA GLN A 220 -10.57 -24.92 -21.65
C GLN A 220 -10.25 -24.10 -22.91
N GLU A 221 -11.24 -23.95 -23.80
CA GLU A 221 -11.17 -22.94 -24.86
C GLU A 221 -10.91 -21.61 -24.15
N GLU A 222 -9.66 -21.15 -24.17
CA GLU A 222 -9.33 -19.79 -23.72
C GLU A 222 -10.22 -18.86 -24.57
N GLU A 223 -11.20 -18.21 -23.93
CA GLU A 223 -12.12 -17.28 -24.61
C GLU A 223 -11.27 -16.19 -25.30
N GLU A 224 -11.06 -16.34 -26.62
CA GLU A 224 -10.31 -15.37 -27.40
C GLU A 224 -11.08 -14.04 -27.45
N PHE A 225 -10.40 -12.91 -27.14
CA PHE A 225 -11.03 -11.60 -27.35
C PHE A 225 -11.48 -11.43 -28.80
N SER A 226 -12.73 -11.05 -28.97
CA SER A 226 -13.26 -10.50 -30.20
C SER A 226 -12.48 -9.27 -30.66
N GLU A 227 -12.56 -8.95 -31.95
CA GLU A 227 -11.94 -7.73 -32.51
C GLU A 227 -12.42 -6.46 -31.78
N PHE A 228 -13.68 -6.44 -31.36
CA PHE A 228 -14.26 -5.36 -30.59
C PHE A 228 -13.59 -5.23 -29.21
N GLU A 229 -13.49 -6.32 -28.45
CA GLU A 229 -12.84 -6.33 -27.13
C GLU A 229 -11.37 -5.93 -27.23
N ARG A 230 -10.65 -6.41 -28.25
CA ARG A 230 -9.25 -6.01 -28.52
C ARG A 230 -9.12 -4.50 -28.75
N LYS A 231 -10.05 -3.92 -29.52
CA LYS A 231 -10.09 -2.48 -29.77
C LYS A 231 -10.36 -1.69 -28.48
N ILE A 232 -11.30 -2.15 -27.66
CA ILE A 232 -11.61 -1.55 -26.35
C ILE A 232 -10.40 -1.66 -25.41
N ALA A 233 -9.82 -2.84 -25.24
CA ALA A 233 -8.65 -3.10 -24.39
C ALA A 233 -7.46 -2.22 -24.78
N THR A 234 -7.19 -2.05 -26.09
CA THR A 234 -6.12 -1.17 -26.59
C THR A 234 -6.33 0.28 -26.18
N LYS A 235 -7.57 0.76 -26.19
CA LYS A 235 -7.89 2.13 -25.78
C LYS A 235 -7.88 2.29 -24.25
N ILE A 236 -8.35 1.30 -23.49
CA ILE A 236 -8.23 1.27 -22.02
C ILE A 236 -6.76 1.33 -21.61
N LEU A 237 -5.90 0.57 -22.28
CA LEU A 237 -4.45 0.59 -22.06
C LEU A 237 -3.85 2.01 -22.20
N ILE A 238 -4.38 2.85 -23.08
CA ILE A 238 -3.96 4.26 -23.20
C ILE A 238 -4.37 5.06 -21.96
N LEU A 239 -5.57 4.83 -21.41
CA LEU A 239 -6.03 5.46 -20.17
C LEU A 239 -5.19 5.04 -18.96
N LEU A 240 -4.85 3.76 -18.86
CA LEU A 240 -3.96 3.23 -17.82
C LEU A 240 -2.57 3.88 -17.87
N LYS A 241 -1.95 3.92 -19.06
CA LYS A 241 -0.67 4.61 -19.28
C LYS A 241 -0.74 6.10 -18.93
N SER A 242 -1.86 6.75 -19.27
CA SER A 242 -2.08 8.17 -18.93
C SER A 242 -2.22 8.39 -17.43
N SER A 243 -2.89 7.47 -16.72
CA SER A 243 -3.02 7.50 -15.25
C SER A 243 -1.68 7.34 -14.55
N LYS A 244 -0.87 6.37 -15.00
CA LYS A 244 0.52 6.21 -14.53
C LYS A 244 1.34 7.49 -14.73
N LEU A 245 1.22 8.12 -15.90
CA LEU A 245 1.93 9.37 -16.20
C LEU A 245 1.48 10.52 -15.28
N LEU A 246 0.17 10.64 -15.03
CA LEU A 246 -0.40 11.61 -14.09
C LEU A 246 0.17 11.41 -12.69
N MET A 247 0.10 10.21 -12.13
CA MET A 247 0.65 9.89 -10.81
C MET A 247 2.16 10.18 -10.72
N THR A 248 2.91 9.80 -11.75
CA THR A 248 4.35 10.10 -11.83
C THR A 248 4.63 11.60 -11.81
N LYS A 249 3.80 12.39 -12.50
CA LYS A 249 3.93 13.86 -12.48
C LYS A 249 3.55 14.43 -11.12
N ILE A 250 2.49 13.92 -10.47
CA ILE A 250 2.09 14.34 -9.13
C ILE A 250 3.25 14.16 -8.16
N ILE A 251 3.91 12.98 -8.14
CA ILE A 251 5.10 12.75 -7.31
C ILE A 251 6.18 13.78 -7.62
N LYS A 252 6.54 13.97 -8.89
CA LYS A 252 7.57 14.95 -9.28
C LYS A 252 7.26 16.36 -8.78
N VAL A 253 6.00 16.77 -8.87
CA VAL A 253 5.56 18.07 -8.37
C VAL A 253 5.71 18.12 -6.86
N ILE A 254 5.14 17.17 -6.12
CA ILE A 254 5.26 17.07 -4.65
C ILE A 254 6.73 17.09 -4.20
N THR A 255 7.62 16.37 -4.90
CA THR A 255 9.04 16.31 -4.55
C THR A 255 9.81 17.59 -4.87
N ASN A 256 9.41 18.29 -5.93
CA ASN A 256 10.08 19.52 -6.36
C ASN A 256 9.54 20.78 -5.69
N VAL A 257 8.40 20.69 -4.99
CA VAL A 257 7.89 21.81 -4.20
C VAL A 257 8.90 22.14 -3.10
N ASP A 258 9.56 23.28 -3.23
CA ASP A 258 10.17 23.96 -2.11
C ASP A 258 9.05 24.67 -1.34
N LEU A 259 8.53 23.99 -0.31
CA LEU A 259 7.43 24.48 0.53
C LEU A 259 7.74 25.86 1.15
N SER A 260 9.02 26.22 1.24
CA SER A 260 9.48 27.53 1.72
C SER A 260 9.05 28.67 0.78
N GLU A 261 9.18 28.49 -0.53
CA GLU A 261 9.07 29.55 -1.53
C GLU A 261 7.60 29.83 -1.89
N ILE A 262 6.79 28.78 -2.02
CA ILE A 262 5.35 28.86 -2.24
C ILE A 262 4.64 29.59 -1.09
N MET A 263 5.04 29.28 0.14
CA MET A 263 4.45 29.87 1.34
C MET A 263 4.84 31.32 1.51
N LEU A 264 6.11 31.70 1.26
CA LEU A 264 6.53 33.11 1.25
C LEU A 264 5.68 33.96 0.29
N LYS A 265 5.29 33.39 -0.85
CA LYS A 265 4.40 34.03 -1.83
C LYS A 265 2.98 34.21 -1.28
N LYS A 266 2.34 33.14 -0.79
CA LYS A 266 0.99 33.19 -0.18
C LYS A 266 0.93 34.07 1.08
N PHE A 267 1.98 34.11 1.90
CA PHE A 267 2.02 34.92 3.12
C PHE A 267 2.30 36.40 2.86
N SER A 268 3.08 36.72 1.83
CA SER A 268 3.21 38.11 1.35
C SER A 268 1.85 38.70 0.93
N GLU A 269 0.89 37.85 0.56
CA GLU A 269 -0.47 38.23 0.16
C GLU A 269 -1.47 38.29 1.35
N MET A 270 -1.19 37.67 2.50
CA MET A 270 -2.19 37.48 3.59
C MET A 270 -1.96 38.28 4.91
N SER A 271 -0.84 38.99 5.10
CA SER A 271 -0.58 39.81 6.31
C SER A 271 -0.70 39.09 7.69
N ILE A 272 -0.38 37.79 7.75
CA ILE A 272 -0.47 36.99 9.00
C ILE A 272 0.85 37.09 9.79
N LYS A 273 0.78 37.17 11.14
CA LYS A 273 1.94 37.19 12.04
C LYS A 273 2.64 35.83 12.09
N GLU A 274 3.99 35.84 12.16
CA GLU A 274 4.89 34.67 12.09
C GLU A 274 4.53 33.46 12.98
N ASP A 275 4.00 33.67 14.19
CA ASP A 275 3.70 32.56 15.10
C ASP A 275 2.46 31.73 14.68
N GLY A 276 1.51 32.32 13.94
CA GLY A 276 0.38 31.60 13.35
C GLY A 276 0.74 30.88 12.04
N ILE A 277 1.90 31.19 11.46
CA ILE A 277 2.36 30.68 10.17
C ILE A 277 2.81 29.23 10.28
N ASN A 278 3.51 28.86 11.36
CA ASN A 278 4.04 27.49 11.51
C ASN A 278 2.93 26.47 11.81
N LEU A 279 1.92 26.82 12.60
CA LEU A 279 0.79 25.90 12.89
C LEU A 279 -0.13 25.67 11.69
N LEU A 280 -0.36 26.68 10.84
CA LEU A 280 -1.14 26.54 9.60
C LEU A 280 -0.34 25.85 8.48
N ARG A 281 1.00 25.85 8.57
CA ARG A 281 1.93 25.28 7.59
C ARG A 281 1.93 23.75 7.59
N ASP A 282 1.81 23.11 8.74
CA ASP A 282 1.91 21.65 8.83
C ASP A 282 0.53 20.98 8.65
N LYS A 283 -0.52 21.61 9.18
CA LYS A 283 -1.89 21.05 9.13
C LYS A 283 -2.50 21.04 7.73
N ASN A 284 -2.39 22.14 6.97
CA ASN A 284 -2.97 22.20 5.63
C ASN A 284 -2.20 21.37 4.60
N ASN A 285 -0.89 21.21 4.76
CA ASN A 285 -0.07 20.49 3.78
C ASN A 285 -0.15 18.97 3.96
N SER A 286 -0.26 18.48 5.20
CA SER A 286 -0.47 17.06 5.47
C SER A 286 -1.72 16.55 4.76
N ASP A 287 -2.85 17.21 4.98
CA ASP A 287 -4.15 16.83 4.41
C ASP A 287 -4.10 16.76 2.87
N ILE A 288 -3.47 17.75 2.21
CA ILE A 288 -3.36 17.79 0.74
C ILE A 288 -2.58 16.57 0.20
N PHE A 289 -1.43 16.24 0.80
CA PHE A 289 -0.64 15.11 0.33
C PHE A 289 -1.37 13.79 0.53
N GLU A 290 -2.09 13.65 1.64
CA GLU A 290 -2.85 12.44 1.96
C GLU A 290 -4.07 12.29 1.05
N ASP A 291 -4.80 13.37 0.79
CA ASP A 291 -5.87 13.43 -0.20
C ASP A 291 -5.37 12.99 -1.57
N LEU A 292 -4.27 13.57 -2.06
CA LEU A 292 -3.70 13.20 -3.36
C LEU A 292 -3.35 11.72 -3.46
N SER A 293 -2.76 11.15 -2.40
CA SER A 293 -2.47 9.72 -2.34
C SER A 293 -3.74 8.88 -2.30
N SER A 294 -4.77 9.27 -1.55
CA SER A 294 -6.09 8.61 -1.52
C SER A 294 -6.75 8.62 -2.91
N TYR A 295 -6.71 9.74 -3.63
CA TYR A 295 -7.22 9.81 -4.99
C TYR A 295 -6.43 8.93 -5.96
N CYS A 296 -5.10 8.86 -5.85
CA CYS A 296 -4.30 7.95 -6.66
C CYS A 296 -4.64 6.47 -6.39
N GLN A 297 -4.86 6.09 -5.13
CA GLN A 297 -5.31 4.74 -4.77
C GLN A 297 -6.67 4.41 -5.39
N ASN A 298 -7.62 5.34 -5.33
CA ASN A 298 -8.94 5.15 -5.96
C ASN A 298 -8.83 4.95 -7.48
N ILE A 299 -7.98 5.73 -8.16
CA ILE A 299 -7.68 5.51 -9.59
C ILE A 299 -7.15 4.09 -9.82
N SER A 300 -6.25 3.60 -8.97
CA SER A 300 -5.70 2.24 -9.10
C SER A 300 -6.73 1.15 -8.89
N TYR A 301 -7.63 1.29 -7.93
CA TYR A 301 -8.73 0.31 -7.75
C TYR A 301 -9.62 0.26 -8.98
N LYS A 302 -9.91 1.41 -9.60
CA LYS A 302 -10.71 1.46 -10.83
C LYS A 302 -9.99 0.89 -12.04
N ILE A 303 -8.66 0.98 -12.07
CA ILE A 303 -7.83 0.30 -13.07
C ILE A 303 -7.90 -1.21 -12.89
N ASP A 304 -7.71 -1.70 -11.66
CA ASP A 304 -7.81 -3.12 -11.33
C ASP A 304 -9.18 -3.70 -11.72
N ASP A 305 -10.27 -3.03 -11.30
CA ASP A 305 -11.65 -3.36 -11.72
C ASP A 305 -11.77 -3.42 -13.25
N SER A 306 -11.17 -2.46 -13.97
CA SER A 306 -11.21 -2.44 -15.45
C SER A 306 -10.46 -3.61 -16.06
N CYS A 307 -9.30 -3.98 -15.49
CA CYS A 307 -8.53 -5.12 -15.93
C CYS A 307 -9.32 -6.41 -15.69
N CYS A 308 -9.84 -6.64 -14.49
CA CYS A 308 -10.67 -7.81 -14.17
C CYS A 308 -11.86 -7.98 -15.13
N LEU A 309 -12.52 -6.88 -15.49
CA LEU A 309 -13.65 -6.91 -16.44
C LEU A 309 -13.23 -7.18 -17.90
N LEU A 310 -11.98 -6.91 -18.25
CA LEU A 310 -11.40 -7.37 -19.51
C LEU A 310 -11.02 -8.85 -19.42
N GLU A 311 -10.59 -9.33 -18.26
CA GLU A 311 -10.11 -10.71 -18.10
C GLU A 311 -11.24 -11.74 -18.02
N ALA A 312 -12.33 -11.38 -17.37
CA ALA A 312 -13.50 -12.21 -17.21
C ALA A 312 -14.35 -12.23 -18.49
N LYS A 313 -15.49 -12.91 -18.44
CA LYS A 313 -16.52 -12.80 -19.47
C LYS A 313 -16.91 -11.33 -19.64
N PHE A 314 -16.50 -10.74 -20.76
CA PHE A 314 -16.60 -9.31 -21.02
C PHE A 314 -18.04 -8.80 -20.82
N ASP A 315 -18.28 -8.10 -19.70
CA ASP A 315 -19.53 -7.39 -19.45
C ASP A 315 -19.35 -5.92 -19.82
N LYS A 316 -19.96 -5.58 -20.94
CA LYS A 316 -19.91 -4.26 -21.52
C LYS A 316 -20.54 -3.17 -20.65
N GLU A 317 -21.66 -3.46 -19.97
CA GLU A 317 -22.35 -2.45 -19.17
C GLU A 317 -21.62 -2.25 -17.82
N GLU A 318 -21.09 -3.33 -17.26
CA GLU A 318 -20.25 -3.23 -16.05
C GLU A 318 -18.96 -2.47 -16.33
N LEU A 319 -18.28 -2.77 -17.44
CA LEU A 319 -17.08 -2.04 -17.87
C LEU A 319 -17.38 -0.55 -18.09
N LYS A 320 -18.51 -0.23 -18.71
CA LYS A 320 -18.95 1.15 -18.91
C LYS A 320 -19.19 1.88 -17.60
N LEU A 321 -19.88 1.26 -16.64
CA LEU A 321 -20.09 1.84 -15.32
C LEU A 321 -18.77 2.07 -14.59
N ASN A 322 -17.85 1.09 -14.64
CA ASN A 322 -16.54 1.22 -14.03
C ASN A 322 -15.71 2.34 -14.67
N LEU A 323 -15.73 2.47 -16.00
CA LEU A 323 -15.03 3.56 -16.70
C LEU A 323 -15.56 4.94 -16.29
N ILE A 324 -16.86 5.11 -16.04
CA ILE A 324 -17.40 6.37 -15.51
C ILE A 324 -16.80 6.68 -14.14
N GLN A 325 -16.80 5.69 -13.23
CA GLN A 325 -16.22 5.85 -11.89
C GLN A 325 -14.71 6.12 -11.96
N PHE A 326 -14.01 5.48 -12.89
CA PHE A 326 -12.59 5.72 -13.17
C PHE A 326 -12.35 7.17 -13.61
N TRP A 327 -13.16 7.67 -14.54
CA TRP A 327 -13.09 9.06 -14.98
C TRP A 327 -13.39 10.04 -13.84
N ASP A 328 -14.38 9.75 -13.00
CA ASP A 328 -14.72 10.58 -11.85
C ASP A 328 -13.57 10.65 -10.83
N ALA A 329 -12.89 9.52 -10.59
CA ALA A 329 -11.70 9.46 -9.73
C ALA A 329 -10.54 10.31 -10.30
N VAL A 330 -10.24 10.17 -11.60
CA VAL A 330 -9.22 10.97 -12.29
C VAL A 330 -9.58 12.46 -12.27
N GLY A 331 -10.84 12.79 -12.53
CA GLY A 331 -11.35 14.16 -12.49
C GLY A 331 -11.26 14.77 -11.08
N ALA A 332 -11.46 13.98 -10.03
CA ALA A 332 -11.27 14.42 -8.65
C ALA A 332 -9.81 14.77 -8.37
N THR A 333 -8.87 13.94 -8.82
CA THR A 333 -7.42 14.24 -8.71
C THR A 333 -7.07 15.55 -9.40
N PHE A 334 -7.56 15.78 -10.63
CA PHE A 334 -7.31 17.05 -11.32
C PHE A 334 -7.91 18.25 -10.59
N ARG A 335 -9.10 18.13 -9.99
CA ARG A 335 -9.73 19.21 -9.21
C ARG A 335 -8.90 19.57 -7.99
N VAL A 336 -8.40 18.57 -7.26
CA VAL A 336 -7.52 18.79 -6.09
C VAL A 336 -6.25 19.49 -6.54
N MET A 337 -5.58 18.95 -7.56
CA MET A 337 -4.36 19.56 -8.11
C MET A 337 -4.59 21.02 -8.53
N LYS A 338 -5.69 21.34 -9.21
CA LYS A 338 -6.03 22.70 -9.67
C LYS A 338 -6.17 23.73 -8.56
N ASN A 339 -6.55 23.30 -7.35
CA ASN A 339 -6.69 24.18 -6.20
C ASN A 339 -5.34 24.47 -5.53
N GLU A 340 -4.29 23.76 -5.93
CA GLU A 340 -2.99 23.87 -5.33
C GLU A 340 -2.04 24.83 -6.03
N SER A 341 -1.25 25.52 -5.23
CA SER A 341 -0.29 26.53 -5.72
C SER A 341 0.73 25.97 -6.71
N PHE A 342 1.20 24.73 -6.50
CA PHE A 342 2.15 24.06 -7.40
C PHE A 342 1.55 23.70 -8.77
N TYR A 343 0.22 23.68 -8.91
CA TYR A 343 -0.40 23.52 -10.23
C TYR A 343 -0.16 24.73 -11.13
N LEU A 344 0.00 25.93 -10.57
CA LEU A 344 0.23 27.14 -11.38
C LEU A 344 1.53 27.07 -12.19
N GLU A 345 2.56 26.42 -11.67
CA GLU A 345 3.85 26.26 -12.33
C GLU A 345 3.78 25.28 -13.51
N GLU A 346 2.90 24.28 -13.40
CA GLU A 346 2.78 23.16 -14.34
C GLU A 346 1.41 23.12 -15.02
N LYS A 347 0.68 24.24 -15.00
CA LYS A 347 -0.72 24.35 -15.41
C LYS A 347 -0.93 23.80 -16.82
N ASN A 348 -0.09 24.24 -17.77
CA ASN A 348 -0.18 23.83 -19.17
C ASN A 348 -0.04 22.30 -19.33
N TRP A 349 0.81 21.67 -18.51
CA TRP A 349 0.99 20.22 -18.55
C TRP A 349 -0.26 19.50 -18.05
N PHE A 350 -0.83 19.93 -16.92
CA PHE A 350 -2.02 19.30 -16.36
C PHE A 350 -3.26 19.52 -17.24
N GLU A 351 -3.46 20.71 -17.81
CA GLU A 351 -4.57 20.98 -18.75
C GLU A 351 -4.47 20.11 -20.00
N LEU A 352 -3.26 19.95 -20.56
CA LEU A 352 -3.02 19.08 -21.70
C LEU A 352 -3.26 17.60 -21.33
N CYS A 353 -2.80 17.17 -20.15
CA CYS A 353 -3.00 15.81 -19.66
C CYS A 353 -4.50 15.50 -19.48
N GLU A 354 -5.25 16.38 -18.83
CA GLU A 354 -6.70 16.25 -18.63
C GLU A 354 -7.45 16.23 -19.96
N SER A 355 -7.11 17.13 -20.88
CA SER A 355 -7.72 17.18 -22.22
C SER A 355 -7.48 15.88 -23.00
N ASN A 356 -6.25 15.37 -22.99
CA ASN A 356 -5.92 14.09 -23.62
C ASN A 356 -6.63 12.92 -22.96
N PHE A 357 -6.71 12.89 -21.63
CA PHE A 357 -7.42 11.84 -20.90
C PHE A 357 -8.89 11.83 -21.28
N LYS A 358 -9.55 13.00 -21.23
CA LYS A 358 -10.95 13.18 -21.61
C LYS A 358 -11.22 12.70 -23.03
N LYS A 359 -10.38 13.11 -23.99
CA LYS A 359 -10.51 12.69 -25.39
C LYS A 359 -10.42 11.16 -25.54
N ASN A 360 -9.47 10.52 -24.87
CA ASN A 360 -9.34 9.05 -24.94
C ASN A 360 -10.51 8.35 -24.24
N PHE A 361 -10.99 8.89 -23.12
CA PHE A 361 -12.17 8.37 -22.42
C PHE A 361 -13.41 8.43 -23.31
N GLU A 362 -13.69 9.57 -23.93
CA GLU A 362 -14.81 9.75 -24.87
C GLU A 362 -14.72 8.78 -26.06
N LEU A 363 -13.50 8.49 -26.55
CA LEU A 363 -13.29 7.52 -27.62
C LEU A 363 -13.56 6.07 -27.20
N VAL A 364 -13.23 5.66 -25.98
CA VAL A 364 -13.59 4.34 -25.44
C VAL A 364 -15.09 4.26 -25.24
N PHE A 365 -15.65 5.27 -24.58
CA PHE A 365 -17.06 5.31 -24.20
C PHE A 365 -17.98 5.33 -25.42
N SER A 366 -17.62 6.06 -26.47
CA SER A 366 -18.38 6.09 -27.73
C SER A 366 -18.42 4.72 -28.42
N ASP A 367 -17.31 3.99 -28.43
CA ASP A 367 -17.28 2.63 -28.98
C ASP A 367 -18.16 1.66 -28.17
N LEU A 368 -18.17 1.83 -26.84
CA LEU A 368 -19.10 1.11 -25.96
C LEU A 368 -20.56 1.54 -26.20
N LEU A 369 -20.87 2.75 -26.63
CA LEU A 369 -22.28 3.11 -26.92
C LEU A 369 -22.76 2.59 -28.29
N ILE A 370 -21.89 2.59 -29.30
CA ILE A 370 -22.27 2.22 -30.67
C ILE A 370 -22.62 0.73 -30.77
N SER A 371 -21.91 -0.16 -30.07
CA SER A 371 -22.17 -1.60 -30.16
C SER A 371 -23.48 -2.06 -29.50
N SER A 372 -24.22 -1.16 -28.82
CA SER A 372 -25.54 -1.47 -28.24
C SER A 372 -26.70 -1.32 -29.23
N VAL A 373 -26.45 -0.74 -30.40
CA VAL A 373 -27.50 -0.43 -31.40
C VAL A 373 -27.57 -1.49 -32.51
N THR A 374 -26.62 -2.43 -32.57
CA THR A 374 -26.49 -3.45 -33.62
C THR A 374 -26.91 -4.87 -33.20
N ARG A 375 -27.68 -5.02 -32.13
CA ARG A 375 -28.43 -6.26 -31.81
C ARG A 375 -29.92 -5.98 -31.98
#